data_AF-A0AAE4LJ80-F1
#
_entry.id   AF-A0AAE4LJ80-F1
#
_cell.length_a   1.000
_cell.length_b   1.000
_cell.length_c   1.000
_cell.angle_alpha   90.00
_cell.angle_beta   90.00
_cell.angle_gamma   90.00
#
_symmetry.space_group_name_H-M   'P 1'
#
loop_
_entity.id
_entity.type
_entity.pdbx_description
1 polymer ?
#
loop_
_entity_poly.entity_id
_entity_poly.type
_entity_poly.pdbx_seq_one_letter_code
_entity_poly.pdbx_strand_id
1 'polypeptide(L)'
;MNCANHPAEAAVAQCTECGKGLCVQCVQNQPKPVCAACHEKLRSQTVGSIVFHLLVYVGLFILGYKLNFMEGNGFPDGRFASGYTLMAVVSGWQFLNSVVGWRLVQGDLTAWAIYYVLKLLISVIVGFFTAPFMILWNLIKLISFMMRR
;
A
#
# COMPACT_ATOMS: atom_id res chain seq x y z
N MET A 1 -29.77 -12.53 21.18
CA MET A 1 -29.14 -11.73 20.10
C MET A 1 -28.59 -12.73 19.09
N ASN A 2 -29.03 -12.67 17.84
CA ASN A 2 -28.71 -13.70 16.85
C ASN A 2 -27.53 -13.25 15.97
N CYS A 3 -26.88 -14.20 15.32
CA CYS A 3 -25.77 -13.92 14.41
C CYS A 3 -26.24 -13.09 13.21
N ALA A 4 -25.46 -12.07 12.84
CA ALA A 4 -25.76 -11.21 11.70
C ALA A 4 -25.70 -11.91 10.34
N ASN A 5 -24.95 -13.02 10.24
CA ASN A 5 -24.89 -13.87 9.04
C ASN A 5 -25.86 -15.05 9.09
N HIS A 6 -26.17 -15.54 10.28
CA HIS A 6 -27.01 -16.71 10.50
C HIS A 6 -28.09 -16.38 11.53
N PRO A 7 -29.27 -15.90 11.10
CA PRO A 7 -30.31 -15.45 12.02
C PRO A 7 -30.88 -16.56 12.90
N ALA A 8 -30.63 -17.83 12.54
CA ALA A 8 -31.03 -19.02 13.29
C ALA A 8 -30.03 -19.41 14.42
N GLU A 9 -28.81 -18.87 14.43
CA GLU A 9 -27.79 -19.22 15.42
C GLU A 9 -27.59 -18.11 16.46
N ALA A 10 -27.34 -18.50 17.71
CA ALA A 10 -27.04 -17.58 18.80
C ALA A 10 -25.65 -16.94 18.63
N ALA A 11 -25.54 -15.64 18.94
CA ALA A 11 -24.27 -14.93 18.89
C ALA A 11 -23.38 -15.29 20.09
N VAL A 12 -22.10 -15.55 19.82
CA VAL A 12 -21.06 -15.88 20.81
C VAL A 12 -19.95 -14.82 20.86
N ALA A 13 -19.74 -14.09 19.77
CA ALA A 13 -18.82 -12.95 19.72
C ALA A 13 -19.48 -11.74 19.05
N GLN A 14 -18.83 -10.58 19.11
CA GLN A 14 -19.26 -9.37 18.41
C GLN A 14 -18.26 -8.99 17.32
N CYS A 15 -18.76 -8.37 16.26
CA CYS A 15 -17.93 -7.83 15.20
C CYS A 15 -17.12 -6.66 15.74
N THR A 16 -15.80 -6.70 15.55
CA THR A 16 -14.88 -5.64 15.99
C THR A 16 -15.12 -4.28 15.32
N GLU A 17 -15.80 -4.24 14.16
CA GLU A 17 -16.04 -3.01 13.39
C GLU A 17 -17.46 -2.45 13.57
N CYS A 18 -18.47 -3.31 13.70
CA CYS A 18 -19.89 -2.89 13.74
C CYS A 18 -20.65 -3.29 15.01
N GLY A 19 -20.03 -4.05 15.92
CA GLY A 19 -20.64 -4.51 17.17
C GLY A 19 -21.74 -5.56 17.02
N LYS A 20 -22.11 -5.98 15.80
CA LYS A 20 -23.14 -7.00 15.58
C LYS A 20 -22.66 -8.38 16.05
N GLY A 21 -23.58 -9.20 16.57
CA GLY A 21 -23.29 -10.56 17.03
C GLY A 21 -22.89 -11.51 15.90
N LEU A 22 -21.92 -12.39 16.15
CA LEU A 22 -21.48 -13.49 15.29
C LEU A 22 -21.57 -14.84 16.03
N CYS A 23 -21.95 -15.88 15.32
CA CYS A 23 -21.96 -17.26 15.82
C CYS A 23 -20.55 -17.88 15.85
N VAL A 24 -20.40 -19.02 16.51
CA VAL A 24 -19.12 -19.75 16.66
C VAL A 24 -18.52 -20.11 15.30
N GLN A 25 -19.34 -20.51 14.33
CA GLN A 25 -18.88 -20.88 12.98
C GLN A 25 -18.22 -19.69 12.25
N CYS A 26 -18.77 -18.49 12.43
CA CYS A 26 -18.22 -17.29 11.81
C CYS A 26 -16.92 -16.80 12.49
N VAL A 27 -16.71 -17.15 13.77
CA VAL A 27 -15.50 -16.79 14.54
C VAL A 27 -14.36 -17.77 14.27
N GLN A 28 -14.65 -19.06 14.17
CA GLN A 28 -13.61 -20.08 13.94
C GLN A 28 -12.99 -20.01 12.54
N ASN A 29 -13.76 -19.58 11.54
CA ASN A 29 -13.27 -19.52 10.16
C ASN A 29 -12.39 -18.29 9.85
N GLN A 30 -12.28 -17.31 10.75
CA GLN A 30 -11.47 -16.10 10.49
C GLN A 30 -10.62 -15.67 11.69
N PRO A 31 -9.33 -15.31 11.48
CA PRO A 31 -8.45 -14.86 12.56
C PRO A 31 -8.90 -13.51 13.18
N LYS A 32 -9.73 -12.73 12.49
CA LYS A 32 -10.38 -11.52 13.01
C LYS A 32 -11.91 -11.66 12.85
N PRO A 33 -12.72 -11.67 13.92
CA PRO A 33 -14.16 -11.86 13.82
C PRO A 33 -14.82 -10.60 13.24
N VAL A 34 -15.14 -10.64 11.94
CA VAL A 34 -15.82 -9.56 11.21
C VAL A 34 -17.03 -10.11 10.45
N CYS A 35 -18.09 -9.29 10.37
CA CYS A 35 -19.31 -9.64 9.64
C CYS A 35 -19.05 -9.70 8.13
N ALA A 36 -19.79 -10.49 7.34
CA ALA A 36 -19.55 -10.58 5.88
C ALA A 36 -19.67 -9.20 5.19
N ALA A 37 -20.66 -8.39 5.57
CA ALA A 37 -20.81 -7.02 5.07
C ALA A 37 -19.63 -6.10 5.47
N CYS A 38 -19.08 -6.30 6.66
CA CYS A 38 -17.93 -5.55 7.19
C CYS A 38 -16.65 -5.96 6.46
N HIS A 39 -16.52 -7.26 6.22
CA HIS A 39 -15.42 -7.85 5.46
C HIS A 39 -15.42 -7.31 4.02
N GLU A 40 -16.58 -7.26 3.35
CA GLU A 40 -16.69 -6.69 2.00
C GLU A 40 -16.40 -5.18 1.95
N LYS A 41 -16.84 -4.43 2.97
CA LYS A 41 -16.54 -2.99 3.10
C LYS A 41 -15.05 -2.73 3.33
N LEU A 42 -14.42 -3.44 4.26
CA LEU A 42 -12.97 -3.35 4.48
C LEU A 42 -12.20 -3.75 3.22
N ARG A 43 -12.68 -4.80 2.55
CA ARG A 43 -12.09 -5.35 1.33
C ARG A 43 -12.15 -4.35 0.17
N SER A 44 -13.29 -3.70 -0.06
CA SER A 44 -13.45 -2.66 -1.09
C SER A 44 -12.65 -1.39 -0.80
N GLN A 45 -12.63 -0.93 0.45
CA GLN A 45 -11.81 0.23 0.86
C GLN A 45 -10.31 -0.06 0.71
N THR A 46 -9.86 -1.25 1.09
CA THR A 46 -8.45 -1.66 0.93
C THR A 46 -8.08 -1.74 -0.55
N VAL A 47 -8.93 -2.33 -1.40
CA VAL A 47 -8.69 -2.40 -2.85
C VAL A 47 -8.67 -1.02 -3.48
N GLY A 48 -9.61 -0.14 -3.12
CA GLY A 48 -9.64 1.23 -3.63
C GLY A 48 -8.35 2.00 -3.34
N SER A 49 -7.84 1.89 -2.11
CA SER A 49 -6.57 2.52 -1.71
C SER A 49 -5.36 1.95 -2.47
N ILE A 50 -5.34 0.63 -2.70
CA ILE A 50 -4.28 -0.05 -3.48
C ILE A 50 -4.33 0.37 -4.95
N VAL A 51 -5.52 0.38 -5.57
CA VAL A 51 -5.71 0.79 -6.96
C VAL A 51 -5.33 2.25 -7.16
N PHE A 52 -5.71 3.13 -6.23
CA PHE A 52 -5.31 4.53 -6.26
C PHE A 52 -3.79 4.69 -6.19
N HIS A 53 -3.12 3.96 -5.30
CA HIS A 53 -1.65 3.94 -5.24
C HIS A 53 -1.01 3.47 -6.56
N LEU A 54 -1.53 2.39 -7.15
CA LEU A 54 -1.06 1.90 -8.45
C LEU A 54 -1.26 2.93 -9.56
N LEU A 55 -2.40 3.61 -9.61
CA LEU A 55 -2.66 4.68 -10.59
C LEU A 55 -1.71 5.85 -10.42
N VAL A 56 -1.42 6.26 -9.18
CA VAL A 56 -0.42 7.31 -8.89
C VAL A 56 0.95 6.90 -9.39
N TYR A 57 1.36 5.64 -9.15
CA TYR A 57 2.64 5.15 -9.65
C TYR A 57 2.71 5.11 -11.18
N VAL A 58 1.63 4.68 -11.86
CA VAL A 58 1.55 4.70 -13.33
C VAL A 58 1.63 6.14 -13.86
N GLY A 59 0.93 7.08 -13.21
CA GLY A 59 1.00 8.51 -13.56
C GLY A 59 2.40 9.08 -13.40
N LEU A 60 3.10 8.75 -12.30
CA LEU A 60 4.49 9.15 -12.07
C LEU A 60 5.45 8.54 -13.09
N PHE A 61 5.22 7.28 -13.48
CA PHE A 61 6.01 6.62 -14.51
C PHE A 61 5.83 7.33 -15.87
N ILE A 62 4.60 7.65 -16.26
CA ILE A 62 4.31 8.41 -17.50
C ILE A 62 4.94 9.80 -17.45
N LEU A 63 4.87 10.47 -16.29
CA LEU A 63 5.46 11.79 -16.10
C LEU A 63 7.00 11.72 -16.21
N GLY A 64 7.65 10.75 -15.58
CA GLY A 64 9.10 10.54 -15.71
C GLY A 64 9.50 10.22 -17.13
N TYR A 65 8.76 9.32 -17.79
CA TYR A 65 8.95 8.97 -19.20
C TYR A 65 8.81 10.19 -20.14
N LYS A 66 7.93 11.15 -19.83
CA LYS A 66 7.76 12.40 -20.58
C LYS A 66 8.89 13.41 -20.31
N LEU A 67 9.41 13.44 -19.09
CA LEU A 67 10.40 14.42 -18.66
C LEU A 67 11.82 14.09 -19.15
N ASN A 68 12.12 12.83 -19.47
CA ASN A 68 13.39 12.39 -20.08
C ASN A 68 14.68 12.90 -19.39
N PHE A 69 14.64 13.10 -18.07
CA PHE A 69 15.78 13.61 -17.30
C PHE A 69 17.05 12.74 -17.35
N MET A 70 16.92 11.47 -17.76
CA MET A 70 18.01 10.48 -17.78
C MET A 70 18.37 10.03 -19.21
N GLU A 71 17.95 10.77 -20.24
CA GLU A 71 18.34 10.54 -21.63
C GLU A 71 19.79 11.03 -21.80
N GLY A 72 20.75 10.12 -21.66
CA GLY A 72 22.18 10.37 -21.83
C GLY A 72 22.83 9.21 -22.59
N ASN A 73 23.92 9.52 -23.31
CA ASN A 73 24.61 8.69 -24.31
C ASN A 73 25.08 7.27 -23.86
N GLY A 74 24.78 6.84 -22.63
CA GLY A 74 25.14 5.53 -22.07
C GLY A 74 23.96 4.57 -21.83
N PHE A 75 22.70 5.01 -21.92
CA PHE A 75 21.53 4.15 -21.71
C PHE A 75 20.58 4.22 -22.92
N PRO A 76 20.45 3.16 -23.74
CA PRO A 76 19.53 3.14 -24.89
C PRO A 76 18.05 3.30 -24.47
N ASP A 77 17.72 3.09 -23.19
CA ASP A 77 16.39 3.21 -22.59
C ASP A 77 16.31 4.28 -21.47
N GLY A 78 17.01 5.41 -21.61
CA GLY A 78 17.02 6.49 -20.59
C GLY A 78 15.63 7.01 -20.19
N ARG A 79 14.64 6.89 -21.08
CA ARG A 79 13.23 7.21 -20.82
C ARG A 79 12.60 6.28 -19.78
N PHE A 80 12.83 4.97 -19.92
CA PHE A 80 12.33 3.97 -18.97
C PHE A 80 13.01 4.10 -17.61
N ALA A 81 14.32 4.38 -17.60
CA ALA A 81 15.07 4.63 -16.37
C ALA A 81 14.49 5.83 -15.60
N SER A 82 14.22 6.93 -16.28
CA SER A 82 13.65 8.14 -15.66
C SER A 82 12.27 7.91 -15.03
N GLY A 83 11.39 7.14 -15.71
CA GLY A 83 10.10 6.73 -15.15
C GLY A 83 10.23 5.84 -13.92
N TYR A 84 11.15 4.87 -13.98
CA TYR A 84 11.39 3.94 -12.87
C TYR A 84 11.99 4.63 -11.63
N THR A 85 12.91 5.58 -11.82
CA THR A 85 13.52 6.34 -10.72
C THR A 85 12.49 7.18 -9.97
N LEU A 86 11.55 7.84 -10.65
CA LEU A 86 10.48 8.59 -9.98
C LEU A 86 9.56 7.67 -9.18
N MET A 87 9.22 6.51 -9.75
CA MET A 87 8.40 5.50 -9.08
C MET A 87 9.13 4.95 -7.83
N ALA A 88 10.45 4.73 -7.92
CA ALA A 88 11.31 4.32 -6.82
C ALA A 88 11.41 5.38 -5.71
N VAL A 89 11.63 6.65 -6.03
CA VAL A 89 11.68 7.74 -5.03
C VAL A 89 10.41 7.74 -4.17
N VAL A 90 9.25 7.68 -4.82
CA VAL A 90 7.96 7.74 -4.11
C VAL A 90 7.71 6.48 -3.30
N SER A 91 8.02 5.29 -3.83
CA SER A 91 7.85 4.03 -3.10
C SER A 91 8.78 3.94 -1.89
N GLY A 92 10.04 4.33 -2.05
CA GLY A 92 11.00 4.38 -0.96
C GLY A 92 10.63 5.41 0.10
N TRP A 93 10.06 6.55 -0.30
CA TRP A 93 9.61 7.56 0.65
C TRP A 93 8.43 7.08 1.48
N GLN A 94 7.43 6.46 0.84
CA GLN A 94 6.29 5.85 1.53
C GLN A 94 6.74 4.74 2.49
N PHE A 95 7.66 3.89 2.05
CA PHE A 95 8.21 2.82 2.87
C PHE A 95 8.97 3.36 4.08
N LEU A 96 9.86 4.32 3.90
CA LEU A 96 10.59 4.96 5.00
C LEU A 96 9.65 5.63 6.01
N ASN A 97 8.57 6.26 5.53
CA ASN A 97 7.61 6.89 6.43
C ASN A 97 6.76 5.85 7.19
N SER A 98 6.40 4.74 6.55
CA SER A 98 5.54 3.70 7.13
C SER A 98 6.29 2.74 8.06
N VAL A 99 7.54 2.40 7.75
CA VAL A 99 8.32 1.40 8.50
C VAL A 99 9.18 2.05 9.56
N VAL A 100 9.88 3.13 9.22
CA VAL A 100 10.84 3.78 10.13
C VAL A 100 10.16 4.85 10.98
N GLY A 101 8.97 5.33 10.60
CA GLY A 101 8.27 6.38 11.35
C GLY A 101 9.08 7.67 11.46
N TRP A 102 9.98 7.90 10.50
CA TRP A 102 11.06 8.87 10.62
C TRP A 102 10.50 10.31 10.55
N ARG A 103 10.27 10.88 11.73
CA ARG A 103 9.86 12.26 11.97
C ARG A 103 10.91 12.92 12.86
N LEU A 104 11.65 13.88 12.33
CA LEU A 104 12.35 14.82 13.18
C LEU A 104 11.30 15.66 13.89
N VAL A 105 11.30 15.62 15.22
CA VAL A 105 10.36 16.39 16.05
C VAL A 105 10.96 17.75 16.43
N GLN A 106 12.29 17.88 16.42
CA GLN A 106 13.02 19.11 16.72
C GLN A 106 14.31 19.21 15.89
N GLY A 107 14.64 20.41 15.41
CA GLY A 107 15.87 20.71 14.67
C GLY A 107 15.86 22.09 14.01
N ASP A 108 17.04 22.66 13.77
CA ASP A 108 17.23 23.91 13.00
C ASP A 108 16.93 23.71 11.51
N LEU A 109 16.62 24.79 10.78
CA LEU A 109 16.29 24.75 9.34
C LEU A 109 17.33 23.96 8.51
N THR A 110 18.61 24.12 8.81
CA THR A 110 19.72 23.41 8.16
C THR A 110 19.69 21.91 8.46
N ALA A 111 19.37 21.52 9.70
CA ALA A 111 19.24 20.13 10.10
C ALA A 111 18.05 19.46 9.39
N TRP A 112 16.93 20.18 9.24
CA TRP A 112 15.79 19.74 8.44
C TRP A 112 16.16 19.56 6.96
N ALA A 113 16.90 20.49 6.38
CA ALA A 113 17.33 20.41 4.98
C ALA A 113 18.24 19.20 4.73
N ILE A 114 19.27 19.00 5.56
CA ILE A 114 20.18 17.85 5.46
C ILE A 114 19.40 16.55 5.65
N TYR A 115 18.51 16.50 6.65
CA TYR A 115 17.68 15.33 6.90
C TYR A 115 16.80 14.96 5.71
N TYR A 116 16.13 15.93 5.10
CA TYR A 116 15.27 15.66 3.94
C TYR A 116 16.07 15.20 2.72
N VAL A 117 17.24 15.79 2.46
CA VAL A 117 18.12 15.35 1.36
C VAL A 117 18.59 13.92 1.59
N LEU A 118 19.04 13.60 2.80
CA LEU A 118 19.53 12.27 3.15
C LEU A 118 18.40 11.23 3.11
N LYS A 119 17.21 11.59 3.60
CA LYS A 119 15.99 10.79 3.48
C LYS A 119 15.61 10.55 2.01
N LEU A 120 15.77 11.55 1.14
CA LEU A 120 15.51 11.42 -0.30
C LEU A 120 16.51 10.44 -0.95
N LEU A 121 17.81 10.56 -0.67
CA LEU A 121 18.82 9.63 -1.19
C LEU A 121 18.55 8.17 -0.77
N ILE A 122 18.24 7.95 0.51
CA ILE A 122 17.86 6.61 1.00
C ILE A 122 16.58 6.15 0.33
N SER A 123 15.60 7.04 0.11
CA SER A 123 14.35 6.68 -0.57
C SER A 123 14.58 6.21 -2.01
N VAL A 124 15.54 6.77 -2.74
CA VAL A 124 15.89 6.29 -4.09
C VAL A 124 16.43 4.87 -4.04
N ILE A 125 17.38 4.61 -3.14
CA ILE A 125 18.03 3.30 -3.01
C ILE A 125 17.02 2.24 -2.57
N VAL A 126 16.30 2.50 -1.47
CA VAL A 126 15.28 1.58 -0.95
C VAL A 126 14.14 1.43 -1.95
N GLY A 127 13.76 2.50 -2.62
CA GLY A 127 12.76 2.53 -3.67
C GLY A 127 13.07 1.63 -4.85
N PHE A 128 14.33 1.60 -5.27
CA PHE A 128 14.79 0.76 -6.38
C PHE A 128 14.57 -0.74 -6.09
N PHE A 129 14.77 -1.16 -4.84
CA PHE A 129 14.56 -2.54 -4.40
C PHE A 129 13.10 -2.82 -4.03
N THR A 130 12.38 -1.86 -3.46
CA THR A 130 11.00 -2.06 -2.99
C THR A 130 9.96 -1.92 -4.10
N ALA A 131 10.21 -1.13 -5.14
CA ALA A 131 9.31 -0.97 -6.29
C ALA A 131 8.92 -2.31 -6.96
N PRO A 132 9.85 -3.21 -7.35
CA PRO A 132 9.47 -4.46 -8.02
C PRO A 132 8.71 -5.38 -7.07
N PHE A 133 9.09 -5.41 -5.80
CA PHE A 133 8.38 -6.19 -4.77
C PHE A 133 6.96 -5.66 -4.50
N MET A 134 6.75 -4.34 -4.42
CA MET A 134 5.42 -3.76 -4.20
C MET A 134 4.48 -3.98 -5.38
N ILE A 135 4.98 -3.83 -6.62
CA ILE A 135 4.19 -4.10 -7.83
C ILE A 135 3.78 -5.57 -7.86
N LEU A 136 4.72 -6.49 -7.61
CA LEU A 136 4.46 -7.92 -7.60
C LEU A 136 3.48 -8.32 -6.49
N TRP A 137 3.65 -7.77 -5.29
CA TRP A 137 2.76 -8.04 -4.16
C TRP A 137 1.35 -7.54 -4.40
N ASN A 138 1.20 -6.33 -4.96
CA ASN A 138 -0.10 -5.79 -5.32
C ASN A 138 -0.77 -6.61 -6.44
N LEU A 139 -0.01 -7.08 -7.43
CA LEU A 139 -0.53 -7.97 -8.48
C LEU A 139 -0.98 -9.32 -7.92
N ILE A 140 -0.18 -9.97 -7.06
CA ILE A 140 -0.55 -11.24 -6.42
C ILE A 140 -1.78 -11.06 -5.53
N LYS A 141 -1.86 -9.96 -4.78
CA LYS A 141 -3.03 -9.65 -3.94
C LYS A 141 -4.28 -9.41 -4.78
N LEU A 142 -4.15 -8.84 -5.97
CA LEU A 142 -5.26 -8.61 -6.89
C LEU A 142 -5.70 -9.91 -7.58
N ILE A 143 -4.74 -10.73 -8.03
CA ILE A 143 -4.99 -12.05 -8.64
C ILE A 143 -5.64 -13.01 -7.63
N SER A 144 -5.11 -13.10 -6.41
CA SER A 144 -5.72 -13.93 -5.35
C SER A 144 -7.13 -13.46 -4.98
N PHE A 145 -7.41 -12.16 -5.11
CA PHE A 145 -8.73 -11.62 -4.87
C PHE A 145 -9.72 -11.95 -5.99
N MET A 146 -9.27 -11.97 -7.24
CA MET A 146 -10.08 -12.38 -8.40
C MET A 146 -10.31 -13.89 -8.46
N MET A 147 -9.31 -14.71 -8.09
CA MET A 147 -9.44 -16.17 -8.04
C MET A 147 -10.29 -16.68 -6.87
N ARG A 148 -10.51 -15.88 -5.83
CA ARG A 148 -11.37 -16.24 -4.69
C ARG A 148 -12.84 -15.85 -4.93
N ARG A 149 -13.33 -16.13 -6.14
CA ARG A 149 -14.76 -16.15 -6.49
C ARG A 149 -15.31 -17.54 -6.30
#